data_AF-A0A1I3HKA3-F1
#
_entry.id   AF-A0A1I3HKA3-F1
#
_cell.length_a   1.000
_cell.length_b   1.000
_cell.length_c   1.000
_cell.angle_alpha   90.00
_cell.angle_beta   90.00
_cell.angle_gamma   90.00
#
_symmetry.space_group_name_H-M   'P 1'
#
loop_
_entity.id
_entity.type
_entity.pdbx_description
1 polymer ?
#
loop_
_entity_poly.entity_id
_entity_poly.type
_entity_poly.pdbx_seq_one_letter_code
_entity_poly.pdbx_strand_id
1 'polypeptide(L)'
;MFGIGPPEMIVLGIIALLLFGKRLPEVARSLGKGIVEFKKGVSGIEDDVRTPGSNYSNTSTPSRPSVENDEQSWKAPRFEPPTTEPKQETHVQS
;
A
#
# COMPACT_ATOMS: atom_id res chain seq x y z
N MET A 1 4.46 42.30 -5.57
CA MET A 1 3.85 41.70 -6.77
C MET A 1 4.92 40.97 -7.58
N PHE A 2 5.61 40.00 -6.98
CA PHE A 2 6.63 39.17 -7.66
C PHE A 2 6.57 37.77 -7.05
N GLY A 3 5.64 36.96 -7.54
CA GLY A 3 5.63 35.52 -7.31
C GLY A 3 6.10 34.85 -8.59
N ILE A 4 6.82 33.74 -8.48
CA ILE A 4 7.13 32.90 -9.63
C ILE A 4 5.79 32.33 -10.11
N GLY A 5 5.21 32.97 -11.11
CA GLY A 5 3.93 32.60 -11.68
C GLY A 5 4.10 31.69 -12.88
N PRO A 6 2.98 31.20 -13.44
CA PRO A 6 2.96 30.53 -14.72
C PRO A 6 3.70 31.30 -15.85
N PRO A 7 3.61 32.65 -15.95
CA PRO A 7 4.33 33.40 -16.99
C PRO A 7 5.85 33.25 -16.90
N GLU A 8 6.43 33.36 -15.71
CA GLU A 8 7.87 33.24 -15.48
C GLU A 8 8.39 31.83 -15.83
N MET A 9 7.60 30.80 -15.50
CA MET A 9 7.94 29.41 -15.85
C MET A 9 7.93 29.17 -17.36
N ILE A 10 7.02 29.80 -18.11
CA ILE A 10 6.99 29.73 -19.58
C ILE A 10 8.24 30.38 -20.17
N VAL A 11 8.63 31.57 -19.68
CA VAL A 11 9.83 32.26 -20.16
C VAL A 11 11.09 31.42 -19.92
N LEU A 12 11.25 30.86 -18.71
CA LEU A 12 12.35 29.94 -18.41
C LEU A 12 12.32 28.68 -19.27
N GLY A 13 11.13 28.12 -19.52
CA GLY A 13 10.94 26.98 -20.41
C GLY A 13 11.36 27.27 -21.85
N ILE A 14 11.06 28.46 -22.37
CA ILE A 14 11.50 28.89 -23.70
C ILE A 14 13.02 29.02 -23.76
N ILE A 15 13.65 29.64 -22.74
CA ILE A 15 15.12 29.76 -22.68
C ILE A 15 15.76 28.37 -22.64
N ALA A 16 15.25 27.47 -21.81
CA ALA A 16 15.73 26.09 -21.76
C ALA A 16 15.53 25.36 -23.10
N LEU A 17 14.41 25.58 -23.79
CA LEU A 17 14.17 25.01 -25.12
C LEU A 17 15.13 25.58 -26.18
N LEU A 18 15.55 26.84 -26.09
CA LEU A 18 16.56 27.41 -26.99
C LEU A 18 17.95 26.81 -26.74
N LEU A 19 18.32 26.58 -25.47
CA LEU A 19 19.62 26.02 -25.12
C LEU A 19 19.72 24.52 -25.44
N PHE A 20 18.69 23.74 -25.10
CA PHE A 20 18.71 22.28 -25.20
C PHE A 20 17.99 21.77 -26.46
N GLY A 21 17.08 22.54 -27.05
CA GLY A 21 16.33 22.18 -28.25
C GLY A 21 15.65 20.82 -28.13
N LYS A 22 15.86 19.97 -29.13
CA LYS A 22 15.33 18.60 -29.20
C LYS A 22 15.93 17.66 -28.14
N ARG A 23 17.01 18.05 -27.46
CA ARG A 23 17.66 17.25 -26.40
C ARG A 23 16.98 17.43 -25.04
N LEU A 24 16.15 18.46 -24.85
CA LEU A 24 15.39 18.67 -23.62
C LEU A 24 14.62 17.43 -23.14
N PRO A 25 13.83 16.70 -23.97
CA PRO A 25 13.14 15.49 -23.53
C PRO A 25 14.11 14.35 -23.15
N GLU A 26 15.28 14.28 -23.76
CA GLU A 26 16.30 13.28 -23.45
C GLU A 26 16.95 13.56 -22.10
N VAL A 27 17.31 14.83 -21.84
CA VAL A 27 17.83 15.30 -20.54
C VAL A 27 16.79 15.16 -19.44
N ALA A 28 15.53 15.52 -19.69
CA ALA A 28 14.46 15.32 -18.72
C ALA A 28 14.25 13.83 -18.38
N ARG A 29 14.35 12.94 -19.37
CA ARG A 29 14.27 11.49 -19.15
C ARG A 29 15.45 10.95 -18.36
N SER A 30 16.68 11.38 -18.64
CA SER A 30 17.87 10.92 -17.89
C SER A 30 17.85 11.42 -16.45
N LEU A 31 17.54 12.71 -16.24
CA LEU A 31 17.37 13.29 -14.91
C LEU A 31 16.21 12.64 -14.15
N GLY A 32 15.07 12.45 -14.81
CA GLY A 32 13.89 11.81 -14.21
C GLY A 32 14.17 10.40 -13.73
N LYS A 33 14.90 9.60 -14.52
CA LYS A 33 15.34 8.26 -14.09
C LYS A 33 16.24 8.33 -12.86
N GLY A 34 17.24 9.22 -12.85
CA GLY A 34 18.12 9.40 -11.70
C GLY A 34 17.39 9.82 -10.43
N ILE A 35 16.41 10.72 -10.54
CA ILE A 35 15.57 11.14 -9.40
C ILE A 35 14.71 9.98 -8.88
N VAL A 36 14.14 9.17 -9.76
CA VAL A 36 13.33 7.99 -9.37
C VAL A 36 14.20 6.94 -8.67
N GLU A 37 15.38 6.63 -9.20
CA GLU A 37 16.31 5.68 -8.58
C GLU A 37 16.84 6.20 -7.25
N PHE A 38 17.19 7.49 -7.17
CA PHE A 38 17.59 8.14 -5.92
C PHE A 38 16.48 8.04 -4.87
N LYS A 39 15.23 8.37 -5.22
CA LYS A 39 14.09 8.26 -4.30
C LYS A 39 13.91 6.82 -3.80
N LYS A 40 14.03 5.82 -4.67
CA LYS A 40 13.93 4.40 -4.29
C LYS A 40 15.04 4.00 -3.33
N GLY A 41 16.28 4.43 -3.58
CA GLY A 41 17.41 4.17 -2.70
C GLY A 41 17.20 4.79 -1.31
N VAL A 42 16.79 6.06 -1.26
CA VAL A 42 16.53 6.77 0.00
C VAL A 42 15.37 6.13 0.77
N SER A 43 14.24 5.84 0.11
CA SER A 43 13.09 5.18 0.76
C SER A 43 13.41 3.78 1.28
N GLY A 44 14.20 2.98 0.54
CA GLY A 44 14.62 1.66 1.02
C GLY A 44 15.48 1.73 2.29
N ILE A 45 16.32 2.76 2.43
CA ILE A 45 17.12 2.98 3.64
C ILE A 45 16.23 3.37 4.83
N GLU A 46 15.21 4.21 4.60
CA GLU A 46 14.26 4.60 5.65
C GLU A 46 13.40 3.42 6.12
N ASP A 47 13.05 2.51 5.22
CA ASP A 47 12.30 1.28 5.52
C ASP A 47 13.15 0.25 6.29
N ASP A 48 14.42 0.08 5.92
CA ASP A 48 15.37 -0.80 6.61
C ASP A 48 15.71 -0.31 8.03
N VAL A 49 15.73 1.00 8.26
CA VAL A 49 15.96 1.59 9.58
C VAL A 49 14.71 1.49 10.47
N ARG A 50 13.51 1.41 9.88
CA ARG A 50 12.23 1.33 10.62
C ARG A 50 11.76 -0.09 10.91
N THR A 51 12.23 -1.09 10.16
CA THR A 51 11.80 -2.49 10.33
C THR A 51 12.99 -3.43 10.54
N PRO A 52 13.42 -3.69 11.78
CA PRO A 52 14.26 -4.84 12.07
C PRO A 52 13.38 -6.11 11.99
N GLY A 53 13.21 -6.63 10.77
CA GLY A 53 12.70 -7.98 10.52
C GLY A 53 11.28 -8.08 9.97
N SER A 54 11.18 -8.15 8.63
CA SER A 54 10.31 -9.12 7.93
C SER A 54 10.30 -8.80 6.42
N ASN A 55 11.29 -9.25 5.66
CA ASN A 55 11.21 -9.25 4.20
C ASN A 55 11.93 -10.48 3.62
N TYR A 56 11.37 -11.66 3.88
CA TYR A 56 11.63 -12.86 3.09
C TYR A 56 10.33 -13.28 2.41
N SER A 57 10.17 -12.94 1.14
CA SER A 57 9.48 -13.78 0.13
C SER A 57 9.32 -13.01 -1.17
N ASN A 58 10.33 -13.11 -2.03
CA ASN A 58 10.14 -13.07 -3.47
C ASN A 58 11.28 -13.86 -4.11
N THR A 59 11.16 -15.19 -4.12
CA THR A 59 11.94 -16.06 -5.00
C THR A 59 11.07 -17.25 -5.39
N SER A 60 11.06 -17.49 -6.69
CA SER A 60 10.20 -18.37 -7.48
C SER A 60 10.33 -19.87 -7.12
N THR A 61 9.16 -20.54 -7.01
CA THR A 61 8.76 -21.96 -7.30
C THR A 61 9.85 -23.06 -7.46
N PRO A 62 9.67 -24.35 -7.06
CA PRO A 62 8.44 -25.21 -7.15
C PRO A 62 8.20 -26.24 -6.00
N SER A 63 6.98 -26.70 -5.70
CA SER A 63 6.46 -28.03 -6.12
C SER A 63 5.06 -28.27 -5.49
N ARG A 64 4.08 -28.68 -6.30
CA ARG A 64 2.75 -29.23 -5.93
C ARG A 64 2.82 -30.76 -6.16
N PRO A 65 2.09 -31.72 -5.52
CA PRO A 65 0.77 -31.65 -4.85
C PRO A 65 0.56 -32.48 -3.55
N SER A 66 -0.38 -32.10 -2.71
CA SER A 66 -1.33 -33.03 -2.08
C SER A 66 -2.60 -32.29 -1.67
N VAL A 67 -3.74 -32.89 -2.01
CA VAL A 67 -5.10 -32.34 -1.92
C VAL A 67 -5.68 -32.72 -0.57
N GLU A 68 -6.16 -31.76 0.22
CA GLU A 68 -7.21 -32.03 1.19
C GLU A 68 -8.10 -30.79 1.33
N ASN A 69 -9.37 -31.08 1.51
CA ASN A 69 -10.51 -30.34 1.03
C ASN A 69 -11.11 -29.55 2.20
N ASP A 70 -10.71 -28.30 2.39
CA ASP A 70 -11.30 -27.41 3.41
C ASP A 70 -12.10 -26.26 2.74
N GLU A 71 -13.08 -26.65 1.93
CA GLU A 71 -14.28 -25.83 1.81
C GLU A 71 -14.85 -25.57 3.21
N GLN A 72 -15.21 -24.32 3.50
CA GLN A 72 -16.00 -23.86 4.66
C GLN A 72 -15.23 -23.36 5.90
N SER A 73 -14.37 -22.36 5.74
CA SER A 73 -14.02 -21.44 6.84
C SER A 73 -14.96 -20.23 6.99
N TRP A 74 -16.18 -20.34 6.46
CA TRP A 74 -17.32 -19.48 6.82
C TRP A 74 -18.37 -20.29 7.59
N LYS A 75 -17.98 -20.93 8.69
CA LYS A 75 -18.98 -21.38 9.66
C LYS A 75 -19.42 -20.18 10.49
N ALA A 76 -20.57 -19.63 10.12
CA ALA A 76 -21.23 -18.57 10.88
C ALA A 76 -21.30 -18.96 12.37
N PRO A 77 -21.06 -18.02 13.31
CA PRO A 77 -21.12 -18.31 14.74
C PRO A 77 -22.45 -18.95 15.11
N ARG A 78 -22.42 -20.03 15.90
CA ARG A 78 -23.64 -20.59 16.47
C ARG A 78 -24.28 -19.54 17.38
N PHE A 79 -25.46 -19.06 16.99
CA PHE A 79 -26.34 -18.31 17.88
C PHE A 79 -26.94 -19.31 18.86
N GLU A 80 -26.57 -19.23 20.13
CA GLU A 80 -27.21 -19.98 21.20
C GLU A 80 -28.38 -19.12 21.72
N PRO A 81 -29.64 -19.50 21.46
CA PRO A 81 -30.77 -18.74 21.99
C PRO A 81 -30.76 -18.82 23.52
N PRO A 82 -31.07 -17.72 24.24
CA PRO A 82 -31.13 -17.77 25.69
C PRO A 82 -32.14 -18.83 26.13
N THR A 83 -31.70 -19.78 26.94
CA THR A 83 -32.57 -20.70 27.66
C THR A 83 -33.43 -19.87 28.60
N THR A 84 -34.65 -19.53 28.18
CA THR A 84 -35.71 -19.11 29.09
C THR A 84 -36.08 -20.32 29.95
N GLU A 85 -35.44 -20.43 31.10
CA GLU A 85 -35.87 -21.32 32.17
C GLU A 85 -37.23 -20.81 32.69
N PRO A 86 -38.30 -21.62 32.68
CA PRO A 86 -39.56 -21.19 33.26
C PRO A 86 -39.35 -21.09 34.77
N LYS A 87 -39.33 -19.86 35.28
CA LYS A 87 -39.31 -19.55 36.71
C LYS A 87 -40.55 -20.20 37.34
N GLN A 88 -40.37 -21.35 37.97
CA GLN A 88 -41.39 -21.98 38.79
C GLN A 88 -41.57 -21.10 40.03
N GLU A 89 -42.51 -20.17 39.94
CA GLU A 89 -42.93 -19.36 41.08
C GLU A 89 -43.82 -20.23 41.96
N THR A 90 -43.18 -20.98 42.88
CA THR A 90 -43.84 -21.62 44.00
C THR A 90 -44.33 -20.54 44.96
N HIS A 91 -45.58 -20.10 44.81
CA HIS A 91 -46.27 -19.35 45.85
C HIS A 91 -47.13 -20.31 46.68
N VAL A 92 -46.61 -20.64 47.86
CA VAL A 92 -47.33 -21.27 48.96
C VAL A 92 -47.98 -20.18 49.82
N GLN A 93 -49.28 -20.36 50.12
CA GLN A 93 -50.17 -19.70 51.10
C GLN A 93 -51.47 -19.28 50.38
N SER A 94 -52.68 -19.69 50.80
CA SER A 94 -53.18 -20.01 52.14
C SER A 94 -54.17 -21.19 52.11
#